data_AF-A0A7C9QUK7-F1
#
_entry.id   AF-A0A7C9QUK7-F1
#
_cell.length_a   1.000
_cell.length_b   1.000
_cell.length_c   1.000
_cell.angle_alpha   90.00
_cell.angle_beta   90.00
_cell.angle_gamma   90.00
#
_symmetry.space_group_name_H-M   'P 1'
#
loop_
_entity.id
_entity.type
_entity.pdbx_description
1 polymer ?
#
loop_
_entity_poly.entity_id
_entity_poly.type
_entity_poly.pdbx_seq_one_letter_code
_entity_poly.pdbx_strand_id
1 'polypeptide(L)'
;MAKGDSLDTEDKVRILRSLAFHVHRKRPADEALMELVEQELRGTRRRVYRAAAERMAESDTLGALLAIGAVSDEVACVLGPVIDDGDHRLLSNALNRLADWTEQQG
;
A
#
# COMPACT_ATOMS: atom_id res chain seq x y z
N MET A 1 -13.02 5.11 18.25
CA MET A 1 -12.49 4.00 17.43
C MET A 1 -11.26 3.45 18.13
N ALA A 2 -11.14 2.13 18.28
CA ALA A 2 -10.08 1.52 19.08
C ALA A 2 -8.71 1.65 18.38
N LYS A 3 -7.64 1.81 19.17
CA LYS A 3 -6.25 2.13 18.79
C LYS A 3 -5.51 1.04 17.97
N GLY A 4 -6.24 0.20 17.22
CA GLY A 4 -5.69 -0.91 16.44
C GLY A 4 -6.53 -1.32 15.22
N ASP A 5 -7.50 -0.48 14.82
CA ASP A 5 -8.39 -0.75 13.68
C ASP A 5 -8.04 0.05 12.41
N SER A 6 -7.01 0.90 12.45
CA SER A 6 -6.60 1.72 11.30
C SER A 6 -5.11 2.03 11.35
N LEU A 7 -4.50 2.24 10.18
CA LEU A 7 -3.14 2.76 10.06
C LEU A 7 -3.11 4.26 10.40
N ASP A 8 -2.13 4.68 11.18
CA ASP A 8 -1.80 6.09 11.37
C ASP A 8 -0.96 6.64 10.20
N THR A 9 -0.62 7.93 10.24
CA THR A 9 0.17 8.59 9.18
C THR A 9 1.54 7.95 9.02
N GLU A 10 2.24 7.65 10.12
CA GLU A 10 3.58 7.06 10.09
C GLU A 10 3.55 5.68 9.43
N ASP A 11 2.53 4.88 9.76
CA ASP A 11 2.30 3.58 9.15
C ASP A 11 2.07 3.67 7.64
N LYS A 12 1.21 4.60 7.20
CA LYS A 12 0.94 4.81 5.78
C LYS A 12 2.22 5.21 5.02
N VAL A 13 2.96 6.17 5.55
CA VAL A 13 4.23 6.63 4.97
C VAL A 13 5.23 5.46 4.87
N ARG A 14 5.37 4.66 5.93
CA ARG A 14 6.25 3.48 5.95
C ARG A 14 5.87 2.47 4.87
N ILE A 15 4.59 2.15 4.72
CA ILE A 15 4.11 1.20 3.71
C ILE A 15 4.39 1.73 2.30
N LEU A 16 4.04 3.00 2.03
CA LEU A 16 4.25 3.61 0.72
C LEU A 16 5.73 3.67 0.35
N ARG A 17 6.60 4.07 1.28
CA ARG A 17 8.06 4.11 1.06
C ARG A 17 8.65 2.70 0.88
N SER A 18 8.17 1.70 1.64
CA SER A 18 8.60 0.31 1.50
C SER A 18 8.21 -0.25 0.13
N LEU A 19 6.95 -0.03 -0.29
CA LEU A 19 6.47 -0.46 -1.60
C LEU A 19 7.24 0.22 -2.72
N ALA A 20 7.46 1.54 -2.62
CA ALA A 20 8.24 2.31 -3.59
C ALA A 20 9.65 1.76 -3.76
N PHE A 21 10.32 1.37 -2.65
CA PHE A 21 11.65 0.79 -2.67
C PHE A 21 11.70 -0.57 -3.37
N HIS A 22 10.75 -1.46 -3.09
CA HIS A 22 10.68 -2.77 -3.74
C HIS A 22 10.35 -2.66 -5.23
N VAL A 23 9.36 -1.83 -5.58
CA VAL A 23 8.99 -1.56 -6.98
C VAL A 23 10.15 -0.94 -7.75
N HIS A 24 10.90 -0.01 -7.15
CA HIS A 24 12.10 0.57 -7.76
C HIS A 24 13.15 -0.49 -8.14
N ARG A 25 13.25 -1.56 -7.33
CA ARG A 25 14.15 -2.69 -7.58
C ARG A 25 13.58 -3.71 -8.56
N LYS A 26 12.57 -3.32 -9.34
CA LYS A 26 11.87 -4.14 -10.35
C LYS A 26 11.16 -5.35 -9.77
N ARG A 27 10.78 -5.29 -8.49
CA ARG A 27 9.85 -6.26 -7.93
C ARG A 27 8.42 -5.85 -8.29
N PRO A 28 7.57 -6.78 -8.74
CA PRO A 28 6.15 -6.52 -8.93
C PRO A 28 5.49 -5.98 -7.66
N ALA A 29 4.58 -5.01 -7.81
CA ALA A 29 3.96 -4.32 -6.68
C ALA A 29 3.03 -5.24 -5.87
N ASP A 30 2.36 -6.16 -6.55
CA ASP A 30 1.54 -7.22 -5.96
C ASP A 30 2.37 -8.16 -5.08
N GLU A 31 3.52 -8.64 -5.57
CA GLU A 31 4.41 -9.51 -4.79
C GLU A 31 4.97 -8.78 -3.56
N ALA A 32 5.36 -7.52 -3.72
CA ALA A 32 5.90 -6.70 -2.63
C ALA A 32 4.83 -6.42 -1.56
N LEU A 33 3.61 -6.10 -1.97
CA LEU A 33 2.49 -5.86 -1.06
C LEU A 33 2.03 -7.15 -0.38
N MET A 34 2.00 -8.28 -1.10
CA MET A 34 1.64 -9.58 -0.54
C MET A 34 2.57 -9.94 0.61
N GLU A 35 3.89 -9.83 0.43
CA GLU A 35 4.84 -10.15 1.50
C GLU A 35 4.64 -9.25 2.72
N LEU A 36 4.42 -7.95 2.52
CA LEU A 36 4.15 -7.02 3.61
C LEU A 36 2.87 -7.40 4.38
N VAL A 37 1.79 -7.71 3.65
CA VAL A 37 0.51 -8.12 4.24
C VAL A 37 0.68 -9.41 5.03
N GLU A 38 1.36 -10.41 4.48
CA GLU A 38 1.63 -11.68 5.18
C GLU A 38 2.44 -11.51 6.45
N GLN A 39 3.45 -10.64 6.43
CA GLN A 39 4.25 -10.30 7.62
C GLN A 39 3.38 -9.66 8.70
N GLU A 40 2.55 -8.67 8.34
CA GLU A 40 1.71 -7.95 9.29
C GLU A 40 0.54 -8.80 9.83
N LEU A 41 0.05 -9.77 9.06
CA LEU A 41 -0.94 -10.76 9.51
C LEU A 41 -0.42 -11.68 10.62
N ARG A 42 0.88 -11.96 10.63
CA ARG A 42 1.55 -12.73 11.70
C ARG A 42 1.83 -11.86 12.93
N GLY A 43 1.75 -10.54 12.78
CA GLY A 43 1.97 -9.55 13.82
C GLY A 43 0.72 -9.19 14.61
N THR A 44 0.80 -8.06 15.32
CA THR A 44 -0.26 -7.55 16.19
C THR A 44 -1.40 -6.85 15.44
N ARG A 45 -1.20 -6.52 14.16
CA ARG A 45 -2.14 -5.75 13.32
C ARG A 45 -3.02 -6.60 12.41
N ARG A 46 -3.15 -7.89 12.69
CA ARG A 46 -3.90 -8.85 11.86
C ARG A 46 -5.29 -8.36 11.42
N ARG A 47 -6.01 -7.64 12.29
CA ARG A 47 -7.36 -7.14 11.99
C ARG A 47 -7.38 -6.10 10.85
N VAL A 48 -6.38 -5.21 10.81
CA VAL A 48 -6.26 -4.18 9.76
C VAL A 48 -5.93 -4.82 8.41
N TYR A 49 -5.04 -5.80 8.40
CA TYR A 49 -4.52 -6.40 7.17
C TYR A 49 -5.37 -7.55 6.61
N ARG A 50 -6.38 -8.03 7.34
CA ARG A 50 -7.22 -9.14 6.90
C ARG A 50 -7.90 -8.86 5.56
N ALA A 51 -8.53 -7.69 5.43
CA ALA A 51 -9.23 -7.30 4.20
C ALA A 51 -8.26 -7.12 3.02
N ALA A 52 -7.05 -6.61 3.26
CA ALA A 52 -6.02 -6.57 2.21
C ALA A 52 -5.61 -7.97 1.76
N ALA A 53 -5.44 -8.93 2.66
CA ALA A 53 -5.10 -10.31 2.28
C ALA A 53 -6.18 -10.96 1.40
N GLU A 54 -7.45 -10.70 1.69
CA GLU A 54 -8.57 -11.17 0.87
C GLU A 54 -8.49 -10.58 -0.55
N ARG A 55 -8.19 -9.28 -0.68
CA ARG A 55 -7.97 -8.62 -1.98
C ARG A 55 -6.75 -9.14 -2.73
N MET A 56 -5.65 -9.37 -2.02
CA MET A 56 -4.43 -9.91 -2.60
C MET A 56 -4.63 -11.33 -3.16
N ALA A 57 -5.50 -12.14 -2.55
CA ALA A 57 -5.87 -13.46 -3.07
C ALA A 57 -6.65 -13.39 -4.40
N GLU A 58 -7.28 -12.25 -4.69
CA GLU A 58 -7.98 -11.94 -5.94
C GLU A 58 -7.07 -11.20 -6.96
N SER A 59 -5.77 -11.09 -6.67
CA SER A 59 -4.81 -10.29 -7.45
C SER A 59 -5.17 -8.80 -7.56
N ASP A 60 -5.90 -8.27 -6.56
CA ASP A 60 -6.35 -6.88 -6.51
C ASP A 60 -5.44 -6.02 -5.60
N THR A 61 -4.28 -5.62 -6.15
CA THR A 61 -3.29 -4.80 -5.44
C THR A 61 -3.84 -3.45 -5.00
N LEU A 62 -4.63 -2.79 -5.87
CA LEU A 62 -5.20 -1.49 -5.57
C LEU A 62 -6.27 -1.58 -4.47
N GLY A 63 -7.16 -2.57 -4.57
CA GLY A 63 -8.14 -2.87 -3.55
C GLY A 63 -7.50 -3.25 -2.22
N ALA A 64 -6.36 -3.93 -2.23
CA ALA A 64 -5.61 -4.21 -1.01
C ALA A 64 -5.09 -2.92 -0.34
N LEU A 65 -4.52 -1.97 -1.09
CA LEU A 65 -4.08 -0.68 -0.58
C LEU A 65 -5.24 0.15 -0.01
N LEU A 66 -6.40 0.13 -0.66
CA LEU A 66 -7.63 0.76 -0.18
C LEU A 66 -8.13 0.11 1.11
N ALA A 67 -8.12 -1.23 1.18
CA ALA A 67 -8.63 -1.98 2.32
C ALA A 67 -7.87 -1.70 3.63
N ILE A 68 -6.56 -1.44 3.56
CA ILE A 68 -5.75 -1.03 4.73
C ILE A 68 -5.76 0.48 4.96
N GLY A 69 -6.39 1.26 4.07
CA GLY A 69 -6.43 2.72 4.15
C GLY A 69 -5.07 3.38 3.86
N ALA A 70 -4.19 2.72 3.12
CA ALA A 70 -2.91 3.27 2.69
C ALA A 70 -3.09 4.37 1.62
N VAL A 71 -4.17 4.31 0.85
CA VAL A 71 -4.57 5.30 -0.15
C VAL A 71 -6.06 5.63 0.00
N SER A 72 -6.48 6.82 -0.44
CA SER A 72 -7.89 7.18 -0.56
C SER A 72 -8.46 6.76 -1.92
N ASP A 73 -9.78 6.86 -2.10
CA ASP A 73 -10.45 6.53 -3.36
C ASP A 73 -9.97 7.41 -4.52
N GLU A 74 -9.73 8.70 -4.27
CA GLU A 74 -9.23 9.64 -5.29
C GLU A 74 -7.81 9.27 -5.71
N VAL A 75 -6.96 8.93 -4.75
CA VAL A 75 -5.59 8.48 -5.02
C VAL A 75 -5.63 7.16 -5.78
N ALA A 76 -6.51 6.23 -5.41
CA ALA A 76 -6.64 4.96 -6.09
C ALA A 76 -7.09 5.11 -7.55
N CYS A 77 -8.02 6.03 -7.82
CA CYS A 77 -8.45 6.35 -9.18
C CYS A 77 -7.28 6.78 -10.09
N VAL A 78 -6.30 7.51 -9.54
CA VAL A 78 -5.11 7.95 -10.29
C VAL A 78 -4.02 6.87 -10.31
N LEU A 79 -3.84 6.13 -9.22
CA LEU A 79 -2.78 5.13 -9.08
C LEU A 79 -3.08 3.84 -9.86
N GLY A 80 -4.35 3.49 -10.04
CA GLY A 80 -4.78 2.29 -10.77
C GLY A 80 -4.14 2.18 -12.17
N PRO A 81 -4.34 3.18 -13.06
CA PRO A 81 -3.70 3.16 -14.38
C PRO A 81 -2.17 3.08 -14.33
N VAL A 82 -1.53 3.61 -13.29
CA VAL A 82 -0.06 3.56 -13.12
C VAL A 82 0.40 2.15 -12.72
N ILE A 83 -0.39 1.44 -11.92
CA ILE A 83 -0.15 0.04 -11.59
C ILE A 83 -0.35 -0.83 -12.84
N ASP A 84 -1.42 -0.60 -13.59
CA ASP A 84 -1.78 -1.36 -14.79
C ASP A 84 -0.76 -1.20 -15.93
N ASP A 85 -0.15 -0.01 -16.07
CA ASP A 85 0.88 0.28 -17.06
C ASP A 85 2.19 -0.51 -16.81
N GLY A 86 2.44 -0.93 -15.57
CA GLY A 86 3.63 -1.72 -15.20
C GLY A 86 4.95 -0.95 -15.25
N ASP A 87 4.93 0.39 -15.44
CA ASP A 87 6.12 1.23 -15.31
C ASP A 87 6.53 1.36 -13.84
N HIS A 88 7.45 0.50 -13.44
CA HIS A 88 8.02 0.45 -12.09
C HIS A 88 8.66 1.78 -11.66
N ARG A 89 9.23 2.55 -12.61
CA ARG A 89 9.85 3.84 -12.28
C ARG A 89 8.78 4.88 -12.00
N LEU A 90 7.74 4.93 -12.81
CA LEU A 90 6.59 5.80 -12.60
C LEU A 90 5.87 5.47 -11.30
N LEU A 91 5.56 4.20 -11.06
CA LEU A 91 4.89 3.73 -9.84
C LEU A 91 5.70 4.02 -8.58
N SER A 92 7.00 3.70 -8.58
CA SER A 92 7.88 4.01 -7.45
C SER A 92 7.94 5.51 -7.15
N ASN A 93 8.03 6.36 -8.18
CA ASN A 93 8.01 7.82 -8.00
C ASN A 93 6.67 8.31 -7.45
N ALA A 94 5.55 7.79 -7.96
CA ALA A 94 4.20 8.15 -7.50
C ALA A 94 4.01 7.78 -6.02
N LEU A 95 4.44 6.58 -5.61
CA LEU A 95 4.38 6.11 -4.22
C LEU A 95 5.24 6.97 -3.28
N ASN A 96 6.45 7.35 -3.68
CA ASN A 96 7.29 8.25 -2.90
C ASN A 96 6.66 9.64 -2.74
N ARG A 97 6.12 10.21 -3.82
CA ARG A 97 5.45 11.52 -3.77
C ARG A 97 4.21 11.50 -2.90
N LEU A 98 3.43 10.42 -2.96
CA LEU A 98 2.28 10.22 -2.11
C LEU A 98 2.69 10.09 -0.64
N ALA A 99 3.78 9.37 -0.35
CA ALA A 99 4.33 9.28 1.00
C ALA A 99 4.74 10.66 1.52
N ASP A 100 5.50 11.44 0.74
CA ASP A 100 5.92 12.79 1.13
C ASP A 100 4.72 13.72 1.38
N TRP A 101 3.66 13.62 0.56
CA TRP A 101 2.43 14.39 0.78
C TRP A 101 1.69 13.93 2.04
N THR A 102 1.60 12.62 2.27
CA THR A 102 0.93 12.04 3.45
C THR A 102 1.63 12.46 4.74
N GLU A 103 2.96 12.50 4.73
CA GLU A 103 3.80 12.97 5.84
C GLU A 103 3.58 14.46 6.15
N GLN A 104 3.29 15.30 5.15
CA GLN A 104 3.01 16.73 5.35
C GLN A 104 1.62 17.03 5.90
N GLN A 105 0.68 16.09 5.79
CA GLN A 105 -0.72 16.27 6.18
C GLN A 105 -1.02 15.80 7.61
N GLY A 106 -0.07 15.10 8.25
CA GLY A 106 -0.14 14.63 9.63
C GLY A 106 0.77 15.42 10.58
#